data_AF-A0A1S8AXR9-F1
#
_entry.id   AF-A0A1S8AXR9-F1
#
_cell.length_a   1.000
_cell.length_b   1.000
_cell.length_c   1.000
_cell.angle_alpha   90.00
_cell.angle_beta   90.00
_cell.angle_gamma   90.00
#
_symmetry.space_group_name_H-M   'P 1'
#
loop_
_entity.id
_entity.type
_entity.pdbx_description
1 polymer ?
#
loop_
_entity_poly.entity_id
_entity_poly.type
_entity_poly.pdbx_seq_one_letter_code
_entity_poly.pdbx_strand_id
1 'polypeptide(L)' 'MDEVLELADVVADSELEGAVVWLLRLVGLLAILGGLGLWLLTDITLIVPLALIAGGIALLVVPGLLLEFAELFG' A
#
# COMPACT_ATOMS: atom_id res chain seq x y z
N MET A 1 10.56 -18.41 -23.33
CA MET A 1 9.26 -18.76 -22.71
C MET A 1 9.45 -19.31 -21.31
N ASP A 2 10.64 -19.84 -20.96
CA ASP A 2 11.02 -20.21 -19.59
C ASP A 2 11.11 -19.02 -18.62
N GLU A 3 11.87 -17.96 -18.95
CA GLU A 3 12.18 -16.88 -17.99
C GLU A 3 10.97 -16.20 -17.33
N VAL A 4 9.84 -16.12 -18.04
CA VAL A 4 8.61 -15.48 -17.53
C VAL A 4 7.87 -16.40 -16.56
N LEU A 5 7.88 -17.70 -16.82
CA LEU A 5 7.29 -18.70 -15.92
C LEU A 5 8.17 -18.89 -14.69
N GLU A 6 9.50 -18.84 -14.85
CA GLU A 6 10.45 -18.89 -13.73
C GLU A 6 10.36 -17.64 -12.85
N LEU A 7 10.17 -16.45 -13.44
CA LEU A 7 9.89 -15.24 -12.66
C LEU A 7 8.51 -15.29 -11.96
N ALA A 8 7.52 -15.93 -12.58
CA ALA A 8 6.20 -16.13 -11.98
C ALA A 8 6.26 -17.11 -10.80
N ASP A 9 7.03 -18.19 -10.90
CA ASP A 9 7.27 -19.11 -9.78
C ASP A 9 8.04 -18.41 -8.65
N VAL A 10 9.05 -17.57 -8.96
CA VAL A 10 9.75 -16.77 -7.94
C VAL A 10 8.82 -15.75 -7.27
N VAL A 11 7.87 -15.14 -7.99
CA VAL A 11 6.85 -14.25 -7.39
C VAL A 11 5.84 -15.04 -6.55
N ALA A 12 5.45 -16.24 -7.00
CA ALA A 12 4.52 -17.11 -6.31
C ALA A 12 5.11 -17.75 -5.04
N ASP A 13 6.41 -18.02 -5.01
CA ASP A 13 7.11 -18.62 -3.86
C ASP A 13 7.66 -17.59 -2.86
N SER A 14 7.56 -16.28 -3.13
CA SER A 14 8.37 -15.29 -2.41
C SER A 14 7.63 -14.46 -1.38
N GLU A 15 8.38 -14.15 -0.32
CA GLU A 15 8.31 -12.98 0.55
C GLU A 15 7.97 -11.64 -0.17
N LEU A 16 8.00 -11.60 -1.51
CA LEU A 16 7.47 -10.55 -2.38
C LEU A 16 6.04 -10.11 -2.04
N GLU A 17 5.12 -11.01 -1.70
CA GLU A 17 3.76 -10.60 -1.29
C GLU A 17 3.81 -9.73 -0.02
N GLY A 18 4.58 -10.16 0.98
CA GLY A 18 4.85 -9.38 2.19
C GLY A 18 5.64 -8.10 1.92
N ALA A 19 6.61 -8.12 1.00
CA ALA A 19 7.40 -6.96 0.60
C ALA A 19 6.56 -5.90 -0.13
N VAL A 20 5.61 -6.33 -0.99
CA VAL A 20 4.66 -5.44 -1.66
C VAL A 20 3.74 -4.78 -0.63
N VAL A 21 3.17 -5.54 0.31
CA VAL A 21 2.37 -4.95 1.40
C VAL A 21 3.19 -3.97 2.23
N TRP A 22 4.45 -4.28 2.53
CA TRP A 22 5.35 -3.37 3.24
C TRP A 22 5.60 -2.07 2.45
N LEU A 23 5.86 -2.16 1.14
CA LEU A 23 6.03 -0.99 0.28
C LEU A 23 4.75 -0.14 0.22
N LEU A 24 3.58 -0.77 0.09
CA LEU A 24 2.29 -0.08 0.10
C LEU A 24 2.05 0.64 1.44
N ARG A 25 2.42 0.03 2.57
CA ARG A 25 2.38 0.67 3.90
C ARG A 25 3.30 1.88 3.99
N LEU A 26 4.51 1.78 3.44
CA LEU A 26 5.44 2.91 3.39
C LEU A 26 4.86 4.08 2.58
N VAL A 27 4.32 3.80 1.39
CA VAL A 27 3.63 4.80 0.56
C VAL A 27 2.43 5.39 1.30
N GLY A 28 1.64 4.57 1.98
CA GLY A 28 0.51 5.02 2.80
C GLY A 28 0.94 5.95 3.94
N LEU A 29 2.04 5.64 4.62
CA LEU A 29 2.61 6.48 5.66
C LEU A 29 3.05 7.84 5.11
N LEU A 30 3.76 7.84 3.97
CA LEU A 30 4.18 9.06 3.29
C LEU A 30 2.97 9.89 2.83
N ALA A 31 1.90 9.25 2.36
CA ALA A 31 0.65 9.93 1.99
C ALA A 31 -0.02 10.59 3.21
N ILE A 32 -0.07 9.92 4.37
CA ILE A 32 -0.61 10.51 5.61
C ILE A 32 0.24 11.72 6.03
N LEU A 33 1.57 11.56 6.08
CA LEU A 33 2.47 12.66 6.45
C LEU A 33 2.37 13.82 5.46
N GLY A 34 2.27 13.53 4.17
CA GLY A 34 2.06 14.53 3.12
C GLY A 34 0.72 15.24 3.27
N GLY A 35 -0.37 14.51 3.52
CA GLY A 35 -1.69 15.08 3.79
C GLY A 35 -1.69 15.98 5.03
N LEU A 36 -1.10 15.53 6.13
CA LEU A 36 -0.94 16.35 7.33
C LEU A 36 -0.08 17.60 7.07
N GLY A 37 1.02 17.45 6.34
CA GLY A 37 1.88 18.55 5.94
C GLY A 37 1.13 19.59 5.09
N LEU A 38 0.37 19.14 4.09
CA LEU A 38 -0.45 20.02 3.26
C LEU A 38 -1.52 20.73 4.09
N TRP A 39 -2.19 20.03 5.00
CA TRP A 39 -3.21 20.64 5.84
C TRP A 39 -2.66 21.70 6.80
N LEU A 40 -1.48 21.45 7.38
CA LEU A 40 -0.91 22.32 8.41
C LEU A 40 -0.04 23.45 7.86
N LEU A 41 0.54 23.28 6.66
CA LEU A 41 1.58 24.18 6.14
C LEU A 41 1.16 24.94 4.87
N THR A 42 -0.01 24.63 4.30
CA THR A 42 -0.44 25.23 3.03
C THR A 42 -1.92 25.59 3.04
N ASP A 43 -2.29 26.64 2.30
CA ASP A 43 -3.68 27.09 2.13
C ASP A 43 -4.37 26.37 0.96
N ILE A 44 -4.40 25.04 1.00
CA ILE A 44 -5.15 24.24 0.03
C ILE A 44 -6.50 23.80 0.58
N THR A 45 -7.43 23.45 -0.30
CA THR A 45 -8.75 22.96 0.12
C THR A 45 -8.61 21.65 0.90
N LEU A 46 -9.44 21.47 1.94
CA LEU A 46 -9.37 20.33 2.86
C LEU A 46 -9.57 18.97 2.17
N ILE A 47 -10.18 18.95 0.99
CA ILE A 47 -10.45 17.73 0.23
C ILE A 47 -9.16 16.97 -0.10
N VAL A 48 -8.11 17.68 -0.53
CA VAL A 48 -6.85 17.04 -0.95
C VAL A 48 -6.10 16.42 0.24
N PRO A 49 -5.86 17.12 1.36
CA PRO A 49 -5.27 16.53 2.55
C PRO A 49 -6.07 15.35 3.09
N LEU A 50 -7.40 15.49 3.14
CA LEU A 50 -8.26 14.43 3.69
C LEU A 50 -8.23 13.18 2.81
N ALA A 51 -8.24 13.33 1.49
CA ALA A 51 -8.11 12.22 0.55
C ALA A 51 -6.77 11.50 0.69
N LEU A 52 -5.67 12.24 0.86
CA LEU A 52 -4.34 11.66 1.10
C LEU A 52 -4.26 10.89 2.42
N ILE A 53 -4.81 11.46 3.50
CA ILE A 53 -4.83 10.79 4.82
C ILE A 53 -5.70 9.53 4.75
N ALA A 54 -6.92 9.64 4.22
CA ALA A 54 -7.84 8.50 4.12
C ALA A 54 -7.29 7.40 3.20
N GLY A 55 -6.76 7.77 2.05
CA GLY A 55 -6.11 6.84 1.12
C GLY A 55 -4.87 6.19 1.70
N GLY A 56 -4.05 6.96 2.44
CA GLY A 56 -2.89 6.42 3.15
C GLY A 56 -3.26 5.42 4.24
N ILE A 57 -4.31 5.70 5.02
CA ILE A 57 -4.86 4.75 6.00
C ILE A 57 -5.36 3.49 5.29
N ALA A 58 -6.07 3.63 4.17
CA ALA A 58 -6.51 2.48 3.38
C ALA A 58 -5.33 1.61 2.91
N LEU A 59 -4.25 2.23 2.41
CA LEU A 59 -3.02 1.52 2.03
C LEU A 59 -2.31 0.83 3.20
N LEU A 60 -2.44 1.35 4.42
CA LEU A 60 -1.86 0.74 5.62
C LEU A 60 -2.59 -0.55 6.04
N VAL A 61 -3.91 -0.59 5.86
CA VAL A 61 -4.78 -1.62 6.41
C VAL A 61 -5.23 -2.62 5.34
N VAL A 62 -5.78 -2.14 4.23
CA VAL A 62 -6.46 -2.98 3.22
C VAL A 62 -5.55 -4.06 2.62
N PRO A 63 -4.30 -3.79 2.21
CA PRO A 63 -3.46 -4.82 1.60
C PRO A 63 -3.18 -5.98 2.56
N GLY A 64 -2.98 -5.70 3.86
CA GLY A 64 -2.77 -6.75 4.87
C GLY A 64 -4.00 -7.61 5.08
N LEU A 65 -5.18 -6.99 5.16
CA LEU A 65 -6.44 -7.71 5.28
C LEU A 65 -6.73 -8.58 4.05
N LEU A 66 -6.41 -8.10 2.85
CA LEU A 66 -6.58 -8.88 1.62
C LEU A 66 -5.66 -10.10 1.60
N LEU A 67 -4.42 -9.96 2.07
CA LEU A 67 -3.46 -11.05 2.14
C LEU A 67 -3.89 -12.10 3.18
N GLU A 68 -4.26 -11.67 4.38
CA GLU A 68 -4.81 -12.55 5.42
C GLU A 68 -6.08 -13.27 4.94
N PHE A 69 -6.94 -12.59 4.17
CA PHE A 69 -8.14 -13.18 3.60
C PHE A 69 -7.80 -14.21 2.51
N ALA A 70 -6.83 -13.92 1.64
CA ALA A 70 -6.37 -14.86 0.63
C ALA A 70 -5.78 -16.13 1.26
N GLU A 71 -4.96 -15.99 2.31
CA GLU A 71 -4.40 -17.13 3.07
C GLU A 71 -5.49 -17.98 3.76
N LEU A 72 -6.58 -17.36 4.22
CA LEU A 72 -7.64 -18.07 4.92
C LEU A 72 -8.57 -18.85 3.98
N PHE A 73 -8.75 -18.38 2.74
CA PHE A 73 -9.76 -18.91 1.80
C PHE A 73 -9.20 -19.51 0.51
N GLY A 74 -7.90 -19.36 0.23
CA GLY A 74 -7.19 -19.98 -0.89
C GLY A 74 -6.72 -21.39 -0.57
#